data_AF-A0A356PDJ7-F1
#
_entry.id   AF-A0A356PDJ7-F1
#
_cell.length_a   1.000
_cell.length_b   1.000
_cell.length_c   1.000
_cell.angle_alpha   90.00
_cell.angle_beta   90.00
_cell.angle_gamma   90.00
#
_symmetry.space_group_name_H-M   'P 1'
#
loop_
_entity.id
_entity.type
_entity.pdbx_description
1 polymer ?
#
loop_
_entity_poly.entity_id
_entity_poly.type
_entity_poly.pdbx_seq_one_letter_code
_entity_poly.pdbx_strand_id
1 'polypeptide(L)'
;MKTILGRELPDYIDGYGEVTPFQGAFRDAGIKTRKAVKLTSVNPSDGKVLDNLEQVFDKLNIKDGMTISFHHHLRNGDHVLNMVVAGLANRGIKDLTVAASSIFPIHEPLVEYMENRVVTGLVANYISGPVAGAISKGKLKKPAIMQTHGGRARAIESGDLHIDVAFIAAPTADTYGNINGVYGHAACGTLGYAISDAEYADKTIAITDNLVPFPACPIQISQVLVDYVVQVESIGDPAGIVSGTTKITKDPVALIIAKRAAEVIKASGLVKDGVSFQTGAGGTSLAVAAELKDIMQREGVVGSFASGGVTGYLVEMLEEGLFKTLFDVQCFDLKAIDSYRNNETHQAMSASMYGNPHTKGAVVNCLDIMILGATEIDTEFNVNVTTGSSGLIMGGSGGHSDTAAGSKLSIVVTNLIKSRVPMIKDEITTMTTPGESIDV
;
A
#
# COMPACT_ATOMS: atom_id res chain seq x y z
N MET A 1 -7.43 -28.81 2.19
CA MET A 1 -8.66 -28.06 2.55
C MET A 1 -9.29 -27.37 1.35
N LYS A 2 -10.55 -26.92 1.45
CA LYS A 2 -11.26 -26.19 0.39
C LYS A 2 -11.75 -24.84 0.94
N THR A 3 -11.61 -23.76 0.18
CA THR A 3 -12.21 -22.45 0.54
C THR A 3 -13.73 -22.50 0.34
N ILE A 4 -14.47 -21.55 0.91
CA ILE A 4 -15.92 -21.42 0.65
C ILE A 4 -16.24 -21.19 -0.84
N LEU A 5 -15.26 -20.67 -1.59
CA LEU A 5 -15.30 -20.42 -3.03
C LEU A 5 -14.78 -21.61 -3.87
N GLY A 6 -14.58 -22.75 -3.23
CA GLY A 6 -14.27 -23.99 -3.91
C GLY A 6 -12.81 -24.18 -4.34
N ARG A 7 -11.87 -23.36 -3.89
CA ARG A 7 -10.43 -23.51 -4.19
C ARG A 7 -9.78 -24.52 -3.26
N GLU A 8 -9.04 -25.46 -3.83
CA GLU A 8 -8.26 -26.43 -3.06
C GLU A 8 -6.94 -25.82 -2.61
N LEU A 9 -6.62 -25.98 -1.32
CA LEU A 9 -5.38 -25.53 -0.71
C LEU A 9 -4.76 -26.69 0.08
N PRO A 10 -3.42 -26.81 0.11
CA PRO A 10 -2.75 -27.75 1.01
C PRO A 10 -3.00 -27.37 2.46
N ASP A 11 -2.92 -28.34 3.37
CA ASP A 11 -3.17 -28.08 4.79
C ASP A 11 -1.99 -27.40 5.49
N TYR A 12 -0.80 -27.56 4.92
CA TYR A 12 0.45 -26.97 5.39
C TYR A 12 1.32 -26.59 4.20
N ILE A 13 2.00 -25.45 4.29
CA ILE A 13 2.97 -25.00 3.29
C ILE A 13 4.29 -24.73 4.01
N ASP A 14 5.38 -25.36 3.58
CA ASP A 14 6.70 -25.13 4.16
C ASP A 14 7.12 -23.66 4.05
N GLY A 15 7.61 -23.09 5.15
CA GLY A 15 7.94 -21.67 5.26
C GLY A 15 6.75 -20.71 5.46
N TYR A 16 5.50 -21.19 5.37
CA TYR A 16 4.28 -20.42 5.70
C TYR A 16 3.59 -20.96 6.96
N GLY A 17 3.47 -22.28 7.10
CA GLY A 17 2.81 -22.94 8.22
C GLY A 17 1.46 -23.56 7.85
N GLU A 18 0.60 -23.71 8.85
CA GLU A 18 -0.78 -24.20 8.68
C GLU A 18 -1.61 -23.20 7.84
N VAL A 19 -2.33 -23.72 6.86
CA VAL A 19 -3.14 -22.88 5.97
C VAL A 19 -4.52 -22.68 6.56
N THR A 20 -4.93 -21.42 6.71
CA THR A 20 -6.33 -21.10 7.04
C THR A 20 -7.09 -20.78 5.76
N PRO A 21 -8.02 -21.64 5.31
CA PRO A 21 -8.77 -21.41 4.09
C PRO A 21 -9.76 -20.26 4.26
N PHE A 22 -9.88 -19.41 3.24
CA PHE A 22 -10.89 -18.34 3.21
C PHE A 22 -12.32 -18.88 3.41
N GLN A 23 -13.05 -18.31 4.37
CA GLN A 23 -14.41 -18.72 4.76
C GLN A 23 -15.49 -17.66 4.45
N GLY A 24 -15.11 -16.52 3.89
CA GLY A 24 -15.99 -15.39 3.59
C GLY A 24 -15.48 -14.08 4.17
N ALA A 25 -15.71 -12.96 3.47
CA ALA A 25 -15.12 -11.65 3.73
C ALA A 25 -15.39 -11.12 5.15
N PHE A 26 -16.54 -11.47 5.73
CA PHE A 26 -16.99 -10.97 7.03
C PHE A 26 -16.99 -12.04 8.14
N ARG A 27 -16.48 -13.25 7.88
CA ARG A 27 -16.53 -14.36 8.86
C ARG A 27 -15.69 -14.13 10.09
N ASP A 28 -14.56 -13.44 9.96
CA ASP A 28 -13.63 -13.19 11.06
C ASP A 28 -13.97 -11.92 11.87
N ALA A 29 -15.21 -11.43 11.81
CA ALA A 29 -15.65 -10.29 12.62
C ALA A 29 -15.77 -10.65 14.12
N GLY A 30 -15.66 -9.65 15.00
CA GLY A 30 -15.88 -9.82 16.44
C GLY A 30 -14.85 -9.11 17.31
N ILE A 31 -14.69 -9.59 18.54
CA ILE A 31 -13.71 -9.04 19.50
C ILE A 31 -12.30 -9.37 19.02
N LYS A 32 -11.47 -8.33 18.91
CA LYS A 32 -10.05 -8.44 18.51
C LYS A 32 -9.16 -7.84 19.59
N THR A 33 -7.96 -8.41 19.72
CA THR A 33 -6.92 -7.91 20.61
C THR A 33 -5.77 -7.38 19.77
N ARG A 34 -5.31 -6.18 20.09
CA ARG A 34 -4.06 -5.63 19.55
C ARG A 34 -2.88 -6.14 20.37
N LYS A 35 -1.77 -6.44 19.71
CA LYS A 35 -0.51 -6.84 20.34
C LYS A 35 -0.02 -5.72 21.26
N ALA A 36 0.51 -6.10 22.42
CA ALA A 36 1.23 -5.17 23.29
C ALA A 36 2.60 -4.80 22.68
N VAL A 37 2.93 -3.51 22.68
CA VAL A 37 4.19 -2.99 22.14
C VAL A 37 5.20 -2.85 23.27
N LYS A 38 6.45 -3.25 23.00
CA LYS A 38 7.58 -3.01 23.90
C LYS A 38 8.27 -1.73 23.47
N LEU A 39 8.56 -0.84 24.41
CA LEU A 39 9.29 0.40 24.14
C LEU A 39 10.50 0.53 25.06
N THR A 40 11.53 1.23 24.60
CA THR A 40 12.69 1.61 25.41
C THR A 40 12.56 3.07 25.80
N SER A 41 12.51 3.36 27.10
CA SER A 41 12.52 4.74 27.59
C SER A 41 13.87 5.40 27.33
N VAL A 42 13.84 6.67 26.92
CA VAL A 42 15.03 7.48 26.61
C VAL A 42 15.24 8.49 27.74
N ASN A 43 16.47 8.64 28.25
CA ASN A 43 16.77 9.67 29.25
C ASN A 43 16.85 11.06 28.61
N PRO A 44 16.63 12.16 29.36
CA PRO A 44 16.71 13.52 28.81
C PRO A 44 18.06 13.87 28.15
N SER A 45 19.15 13.20 28.53
CA SER A 45 20.50 13.40 27.98
C SER A 45 20.82 12.52 26.77
N ASP A 46 19.97 11.54 26.45
CA ASP A 46 20.24 10.57 25.39
C ASP A 46 19.88 11.17 24.01
N GLY A 47 20.86 11.21 23.11
CA GLY A 47 20.67 11.60 21.72
C GLY A 47 20.18 10.43 20.86
N LYS A 48 19.26 10.70 19.93
CA LYS A 48 18.76 9.71 18.97
C LYS A 48 19.44 9.76 17.61
N VAL A 49 20.14 10.85 17.30
CA VAL A 49 20.85 11.00 16.03
C VAL A 49 22.10 10.12 16.03
N LEU A 50 22.24 9.31 14.98
CA LEU A 50 23.42 8.49 14.69
C LEU A 50 24.10 9.00 13.42
N ASP A 51 25.42 8.83 13.35
CA ASP A 51 26.21 9.45 12.27
C ASP A 51 26.02 8.79 10.91
N ASN A 52 25.68 7.50 10.89
CA ASN A 52 25.52 6.71 9.66
C ASN A 52 24.82 5.37 9.95
N LEU A 53 24.51 4.63 8.88
CA LEU A 53 23.86 3.33 8.97
C LEU A 53 24.71 2.26 9.66
N GLU A 54 26.04 2.35 9.64
CA GLU A 54 26.88 1.39 10.36
C GLU A 54 26.65 1.47 11.87
N GLN A 55 26.52 2.68 12.43
CA GLN A 55 26.15 2.84 13.84
C GLN A 55 24.76 2.32 14.16
N VAL A 56 23.82 2.44 13.22
CA VAL A 56 22.47 1.85 13.37
C VAL A 56 22.62 0.33 13.49
N PHE A 57 23.35 -0.31 12.58
CA PHE A 57 23.55 -1.76 12.59
C PHE A 57 24.29 -2.25 13.85
N ASP A 58 25.27 -1.48 14.34
CA ASP A 58 25.97 -1.78 15.59
C ASP A 58 25.05 -1.72 16.82
N LYS A 59 24.15 -0.73 16.87
CA LYS A 59 23.23 -0.53 17.99
C LYS A 59 22.06 -1.51 18.01
N LEU A 60 21.57 -1.94 16.85
CA LEU A 60 20.35 -2.73 16.75
C LEU A 60 20.55 -4.24 16.94
N ASN A 61 21.80 -4.72 17.01
CA ASN A 61 22.11 -6.15 17.19
C ASN A 61 21.24 -7.04 16.28
N ILE A 62 21.14 -6.67 15.00
CA ILE A 62 20.35 -7.39 14.00
C ILE A 62 21.01 -8.75 13.77
N LYS A 63 20.20 -9.81 13.75
CA LYS A 63 20.64 -11.20 13.64
C LYS A 63 19.91 -11.92 12.53
N ASP A 64 20.46 -13.07 12.17
CA ASP A 64 19.82 -13.97 11.23
C ASP A 64 18.40 -14.35 11.69
N GLY A 65 17.48 -14.45 10.73
CA GLY A 65 16.09 -14.82 10.99
C GLY A 65 15.16 -13.67 11.38
N MET A 66 15.67 -12.46 11.59
CA MET A 66 14.84 -11.29 11.93
C MET A 66 13.98 -10.80 10.76
N THR A 67 12.89 -10.12 11.11
CA THR A 67 11.98 -9.43 10.19
C THR A 67 12.25 -7.93 10.21
N ILE A 68 12.59 -7.38 9.05
CA ILE A 68 12.80 -5.95 8.85
C ILE A 68 11.72 -5.38 7.94
N SER A 69 11.21 -4.19 8.22
CA SER A 69 10.09 -3.60 7.48
C SER A 69 10.44 -2.28 6.81
N PHE A 70 9.70 -2.01 5.73
CA PHE A 70 9.85 -0.83 4.89
C PHE A 70 8.49 -0.35 4.39
N HIS A 71 8.33 0.95 4.22
CA HIS A 71 7.19 1.53 3.52
C HIS A 71 7.54 1.88 2.07
N HIS A 72 6.55 2.12 1.21
CA HIS A 72 6.76 2.26 -0.23
C HIS A 72 6.32 3.62 -0.80
N HIS A 73 6.23 4.68 0.02
CA HIS A 73 5.73 5.98 -0.47
C HIS A 73 6.65 6.62 -1.53
N LEU A 74 7.95 6.29 -1.52
CA LEU A 74 8.91 6.67 -2.56
C LEU A 74 8.79 5.86 -3.87
N ARG A 75 7.99 4.77 -3.86
CA ARG A 75 7.70 3.90 -5.00
C ARG A 75 8.95 3.41 -5.72
N ASN A 76 9.10 3.74 -7.00
CA ASN A 76 10.25 3.31 -7.80
C ASN A 76 11.48 4.20 -7.59
N GLY A 77 11.38 5.22 -6.74
CA GLY A 77 12.49 6.05 -6.31
C GLY A 77 13.11 5.60 -4.99
N ASP A 78 12.63 4.52 -4.35
CA ASP A 78 13.14 4.14 -3.02
C ASP A 78 14.60 3.66 -3.06
N HIS A 79 15.46 4.33 -2.29
CA HIS A 79 16.84 3.89 -2.06
C HIS A 79 16.99 3.19 -0.71
N VAL A 80 16.07 3.40 0.24
CA VAL A 80 16.24 2.99 1.63
C VAL A 80 16.26 1.47 1.78
N LEU A 81 15.32 0.76 1.14
CA LEU A 81 15.30 -0.71 1.20
C LEU A 81 16.61 -1.30 0.69
N ASN A 82 17.05 -0.87 -0.50
CA ASN A 82 18.28 -1.36 -1.12
C ASN A 82 19.51 -1.06 -0.24
N MET A 83 19.62 0.16 0.29
CA MET A 83 20.74 0.60 1.11
C MET A 83 20.85 -0.23 2.40
N VAL A 84 19.72 -0.46 3.08
CA VAL A 84 19.69 -1.22 4.34
C VAL A 84 20.01 -2.69 4.10
N VAL A 85 19.37 -3.33 3.11
CA VAL A 85 19.62 -4.75 2.83
C VAL A 85 21.07 -4.98 2.39
N ALA A 86 21.64 -4.08 1.58
CA ALA A 86 23.05 -4.14 1.20
C ALA A 86 23.99 -4.01 2.41
N GLY A 87 23.72 -3.07 3.32
CA GLY A 87 24.50 -2.91 4.55
C GLY A 87 24.46 -4.16 5.44
N LEU A 88 23.29 -4.75 5.63
CA LEU A 88 23.13 -5.98 6.41
C LEU A 88 23.81 -7.18 5.73
N ALA A 89 23.71 -7.31 4.40
CA ALA A 89 24.38 -8.34 3.62
C ALA A 89 25.91 -8.26 3.77
N ASN A 90 26.48 -7.05 3.72
CA ASN A 90 27.92 -6.83 3.90
C ASN A 90 28.43 -7.22 5.28
N ARG A 91 27.56 -7.18 6.29
CA ARG A 91 27.84 -7.67 7.65
C ARG A 91 27.64 -9.18 7.82
N GLY A 92 27.29 -9.87 6.73
CA GLY A 92 27.11 -11.32 6.71
C GLY A 92 25.77 -11.81 7.29
N ILE A 93 24.80 -10.92 7.50
CA ILE A 93 23.47 -11.27 7.99
C ILE A 93 22.72 -12.11 6.94
N LYS A 94 21.99 -13.12 7.39
CA LYS A 94 21.24 -14.06 6.55
C LYS A 94 19.83 -14.35 7.07
N ASP A 95 19.07 -15.07 6.26
CA ASP A 95 17.72 -15.55 6.62
C ASP A 95 16.74 -14.44 7.04
N LEU A 96 16.92 -13.22 6.52
CA LEU A 96 16.02 -12.10 6.81
C LEU A 96 14.65 -12.32 6.16
N THR A 97 13.62 -11.85 6.86
CA THR A 97 12.30 -11.62 6.26
C THR A 97 12.14 -10.14 5.96
N VAL A 98 11.91 -9.78 4.70
CA VAL A 98 11.63 -8.40 4.29
C VAL A 98 10.12 -8.18 4.26
N ALA A 99 9.61 -7.38 5.20
CA ALA A 99 8.20 -7.00 5.33
C ALA A 99 7.93 -5.61 4.76
N ALA A 100 8.07 -5.46 3.44
CA ALA A 100 7.85 -4.18 2.76
C ALA A 100 6.37 -4.01 2.39
N SER A 101 5.79 -2.83 2.63
CA SER A 101 4.39 -2.59 2.21
C SER A 101 4.16 -2.81 0.70
N SER A 102 5.14 -2.51 -0.18
CA SER A 102 5.14 -2.93 -1.59
C SER A 102 6.57 -3.06 -2.13
N ILE A 103 6.73 -3.79 -3.25
CA ILE A 103 7.99 -3.98 -3.98
C ILE A 103 7.87 -3.50 -5.43
N PHE A 104 8.80 -2.63 -5.84
CA PHE A 104 8.89 -2.01 -7.16
C PHE A 104 10.14 -2.45 -7.93
N PRO A 105 10.23 -2.18 -9.25
CA PRO A 105 11.39 -2.54 -10.06
C PRO A 105 12.75 -2.07 -9.51
N ILE A 106 12.81 -0.91 -8.85
CA ILE A 106 14.03 -0.39 -8.21
C ILE A 106 14.62 -1.35 -7.15
N HIS A 107 13.80 -2.24 -6.57
CA HIS A 107 14.26 -3.25 -5.61
C HIS A 107 14.83 -4.51 -6.28
N GLU A 108 15.18 -4.46 -7.57
CA GLU A 108 15.87 -5.54 -8.29
C GLU A 108 17.04 -6.17 -7.51
N PRO A 109 17.88 -5.42 -6.75
CA PRO A 109 18.95 -6.02 -5.94
C PRO A 109 18.49 -7.14 -4.99
N LEU A 110 17.23 -7.15 -4.55
CA LEU A 110 16.68 -8.25 -3.75
C LEU A 110 16.79 -9.61 -4.45
N VAL A 111 16.83 -9.67 -5.78
CA VAL A 111 16.99 -10.92 -6.52
C VAL A 111 18.29 -11.62 -6.11
N GLU A 112 19.40 -10.89 -6.09
CA GLU A 112 20.69 -11.43 -5.65
C GLU A 112 20.65 -11.84 -4.17
N TYR A 113 20.06 -11.01 -3.31
CA TYR A 113 19.96 -11.29 -1.88
C TYR A 113 19.07 -12.50 -1.56
N MET A 114 18.07 -12.80 -2.40
CA MET A 114 17.30 -14.04 -2.31
C MET A 114 18.14 -15.26 -2.69
N GLU A 115 18.87 -15.19 -3.81
CA GLU A 115 19.71 -16.29 -4.30
C GLU A 115 20.83 -16.64 -3.31
N ASN A 116 21.43 -15.61 -2.68
CA ASN A 116 22.50 -15.76 -1.69
C ASN A 116 22.00 -16.01 -0.26
N ARG A 117 20.68 -16.17 -0.06
CA ARG A 117 20.03 -16.45 1.23
C ARG A 117 20.22 -15.36 2.30
N VAL A 118 20.53 -14.14 1.89
CA VAL A 118 20.45 -12.97 2.77
C VAL A 118 18.98 -12.71 3.11
N VAL A 119 18.11 -12.74 2.10
CA VAL A 119 16.65 -12.64 2.24
C VAL A 119 16.02 -13.99 1.92
N THR A 120 15.25 -14.54 2.85
CA THR A 120 14.60 -15.85 2.68
C THR A 120 13.08 -15.77 2.78
N GLY A 121 12.55 -14.73 3.41
CA GLY A 121 11.12 -14.43 3.46
C GLY A 121 10.81 -13.05 2.87
N LEU A 122 9.62 -12.92 2.27
CA LEU A 122 9.14 -11.65 1.75
C LEU A 122 7.63 -11.53 2.00
N VAL A 123 7.22 -10.43 2.61
CA VAL A 123 5.82 -10.07 2.87
C VAL A 123 5.56 -8.71 2.23
N ALA A 124 4.58 -8.62 1.32
CA ALA A 124 4.25 -7.37 0.65
C ALA A 124 2.82 -7.29 0.12
N ASN A 125 2.29 -6.08 -0.08
CA ASN A 125 0.94 -5.91 -0.62
C ASN A 125 0.87 -5.98 -2.14
N TYR A 126 1.97 -5.58 -2.78
CA TYR A 126 2.11 -5.47 -4.21
C TYR A 126 3.56 -5.78 -4.57
N ILE A 127 3.79 -6.61 -5.59
CA ILE A 127 5.13 -6.96 -6.06
C ILE A 127 5.15 -6.89 -7.59
N SER A 128 6.10 -6.16 -8.14
CA SER A 128 6.27 -6.03 -9.59
C SER A 128 7.74 -6.00 -10.00
N GLY A 129 7.99 -6.09 -11.30
CA GLY A 129 9.34 -6.00 -11.84
C GLY A 129 10.18 -7.27 -11.62
N PRO A 130 11.52 -7.14 -11.60
CA PRO A 130 12.43 -8.28 -11.53
C PRO A 130 12.21 -9.20 -10.33
N VAL A 131 11.89 -8.64 -9.16
CA VAL A 131 11.63 -9.41 -7.93
C VAL A 131 10.41 -10.32 -8.10
N ALA A 132 9.33 -9.82 -8.70
CA ALA A 132 8.13 -10.62 -8.99
C ALA A 132 8.45 -11.81 -9.91
N GLY A 133 9.26 -11.57 -10.95
CA GLY A 133 9.73 -12.61 -11.87
C GLY A 133 10.63 -13.64 -11.19
N ALA A 134 11.50 -13.23 -10.28
CA ALA A 134 12.38 -14.12 -9.52
C ALA A 134 11.58 -15.00 -8.54
N ILE A 135 10.64 -14.42 -7.79
CA ILE A 135 9.75 -15.17 -6.87
C ILE A 135 8.95 -16.22 -7.66
N SER A 136 8.36 -15.82 -8.79
CA SER A 136 7.58 -16.72 -9.65
C SER A 136 8.41 -17.87 -10.24
N LYS A 137 9.73 -17.73 -10.32
CA LYS A 137 10.68 -18.77 -10.75
C LYS A 137 11.26 -19.58 -9.58
N GLY A 138 10.71 -19.43 -8.38
CA GLY A 138 11.12 -20.19 -7.19
C GLY A 138 12.45 -19.75 -6.57
N LYS A 139 12.87 -18.50 -6.78
CA LYS A 139 14.15 -17.99 -6.24
C LYS A 139 14.09 -17.67 -4.74
N LEU A 140 12.93 -17.30 -4.22
CA LEU A 140 12.73 -17.05 -2.79
C LEU A 140 12.63 -18.39 -2.03
N LYS A 141 13.27 -18.48 -0.85
CA LYS A 141 13.29 -19.71 -0.04
C LYS A 141 11.90 -20.09 0.49
N LYS A 142 11.23 -19.14 1.12
CA LYS A 142 9.89 -19.29 1.70
C LYS A 142 8.87 -18.75 0.70
N PRO A 143 7.61 -19.21 0.69
CA PRO A 143 6.56 -18.61 -0.10
C PRO A 143 6.45 -17.10 0.20
N ALA A 144 6.31 -16.27 -0.84
CA ALA A 144 6.03 -14.86 -0.63
C ALA A 144 4.61 -14.71 -0.08
N ILE A 145 4.45 -13.92 0.99
CA ILE A 145 3.15 -13.67 1.61
C ILE A 145 2.62 -12.35 1.05
N MET A 146 1.53 -12.44 0.29
CA MET A 146 0.88 -11.26 -0.29
C MET A 146 -0.38 -10.89 0.49
N GLN A 147 -0.45 -9.65 0.98
CA GLN A 147 -1.54 -9.16 1.83
C GLN A 147 -2.25 -7.97 1.20
N THR A 148 -3.45 -7.64 1.66
CA THR A 148 -4.07 -6.35 1.34
C THR A 148 -3.44 -5.25 2.19
N HIS A 149 -3.62 -3.97 1.85
CA HIS A 149 -3.09 -2.87 2.67
C HIS A 149 -3.68 -2.90 4.09
N GLY A 150 -4.99 -3.09 4.21
CA GLY A 150 -5.67 -3.27 5.49
C GLY A 150 -5.24 -4.54 6.22
N GLY A 151 -5.04 -5.62 5.46
CA GLY A 151 -4.59 -6.93 5.96
C GLY A 151 -3.17 -6.91 6.52
N ARG A 152 -2.26 -6.14 5.92
CA ARG A 152 -0.90 -5.93 6.45
C ARG A 152 -0.94 -5.16 7.77
N ALA A 153 -1.66 -4.04 7.81
CA ALA A 153 -1.85 -3.29 9.06
C ALA A 153 -2.45 -4.20 10.15
N ARG A 154 -3.47 -5.00 9.82
CA ARG A 154 -4.04 -6.00 10.72
C ARG A 154 -2.99 -7.00 11.21
N ALA A 155 -2.20 -7.57 10.32
CA ALA A 155 -1.22 -8.60 10.67
C ALA A 155 -0.15 -8.05 11.63
N ILE A 156 0.30 -6.82 11.40
CA ILE A 156 1.24 -6.12 12.29
C ILE A 156 0.59 -5.86 13.67
N GLU A 157 -0.61 -5.28 13.67
CA GLU A 157 -1.31 -4.88 14.90
C GLU A 157 -1.75 -6.07 15.77
N SER A 158 -2.01 -7.23 15.16
CA SER A 158 -2.38 -8.47 15.87
C SER A 158 -1.16 -9.27 16.34
N GLY A 159 0.00 -9.03 15.74
CA GLY A 159 1.24 -9.79 15.97
C GLY A 159 1.43 -10.99 15.04
N ASP A 160 0.50 -11.26 14.12
CA ASP A 160 0.66 -12.27 13.06
C ASP A 160 1.89 -11.97 12.18
N LEU A 161 2.24 -10.68 12.03
CA LEU A 161 3.47 -10.21 11.42
C LEU A 161 4.28 -9.40 12.44
N HIS A 162 5.23 -10.05 13.09
CA HIS A 162 6.15 -9.38 14.00
C HIS A 162 7.30 -8.70 13.23
N ILE A 163 7.50 -7.41 13.48
CA ILE A 163 8.63 -6.64 12.94
C ILE A 163 9.65 -6.42 14.06
N ASP A 164 10.89 -6.86 13.84
CA ASP A 164 12.02 -6.61 14.75
C ASP A 164 12.54 -5.18 14.58
N VAL A 165 12.72 -4.74 13.33
CA VAL A 165 13.19 -3.38 13.02
C VAL A 165 12.43 -2.78 11.85
N ALA A 166 11.80 -1.62 12.06
CA ALA A 166 11.23 -0.79 11.01
C ALA A 166 12.22 0.26 10.54
N PHE A 167 12.51 0.29 9.24
CA PHE A 167 13.32 1.31 8.60
C PHE A 167 12.41 2.25 7.81
N ILE A 168 12.21 3.46 8.33
CA ILE A 168 11.30 4.45 7.79
C ILE A 168 12.10 5.43 6.93
N ALA A 169 11.89 5.39 5.61
CA ALA A 169 12.31 6.47 4.73
C ALA A 169 11.57 7.75 5.13
N ALA A 170 12.28 8.75 5.63
CA ALA A 170 11.74 9.94 6.23
C ALA A 170 12.18 11.16 5.40
N PRO A 171 11.34 11.67 4.48
CA PRO A 171 11.71 12.85 3.69
C PRO A 171 12.09 14.06 4.52
N THR A 172 11.59 14.17 5.75
CA THR A 172 12.11 15.08 6.76
C THR A 172 12.01 14.40 8.12
N ALA A 173 13.08 14.51 8.92
CA ALA A 173 13.07 14.13 10.32
C ALA A 173 13.82 15.18 11.14
N ASP A 174 13.38 15.45 12.37
CA ASP A 174 14.18 16.23 13.32
C ASP A 174 15.13 15.35 14.13
N THR A 175 15.96 15.99 14.97
CA THR A 175 16.96 15.32 15.82
C THR A 175 16.38 14.42 16.91
N TYR A 176 15.06 14.40 17.09
CA TYR A 176 14.40 13.61 18.14
C TYR A 176 13.38 12.60 17.60
N GLY A 177 13.18 12.58 16.28
CA GLY A 177 12.43 11.56 15.57
C GLY A 177 11.01 11.95 15.16
N ASN A 178 10.66 13.24 15.14
CA ASN A 178 9.42 13.64 14.46
C ASN A 178 9.65 13.62 12.95
N ILE A 179 8.77 12.92 12.22
CA ILE A 179 8.88 12.68 10.78
C ILE A 179 7.70 13.28 10.04
N ASN A 180 7.93 13.83 8.84
CA ASN A 180 6.90 14.03 7.84
C ASN A 180 7.39 13.72 6.43
N GLY A 181 6.44 13.50 5.52
CA GLY A 181 6.69 13.25 4.11
C GLY A 181 6.51 14.46 3.19
N VAL A 182 6.21 15.65 3.73
CA VAL A 182 5.83 16.83 2.92
C VAL A 182 6.97 17.80 2.67
N TYR A 183 8.11 17.70 3.35
CA TYR A 183 9.30 18.52 3.09
C TYR A 183 10.50 17.64 2.74
N GLY A 184 11.59 18.27 2.32
CA GLY A 184 12.80 17.59 1.85
C GLY A 184 12.80 17.34 0.35
N HIS A 185 13.95 16.92 -0.18
CA HIS A 185 14.13 16.68 -1.61
C HIS A 185 13.21 15.55 -2.10
N ALA A 186 13.17 14.44 -1.36
CA ALA A 186 12.38 13.25 -1.64
C ALA A 186 10.99 13.26 -0.97
N ALA A 187 10.35 14.43 -0.85
CA ALA A 187 8.99 14.53 -0.32
C ALA A 187 8.04 13.58 -1.06
N CYS A 188 7.30 12.75 -0.31
CA CYS A 188 6.37 11.73 -0.82
C CYS A 188 4.92 11.92 -0.34
N GLY A 189 4.67 12.97 0.46
CA GLY A 189 3.35 13.35 0.94
C GLY A 189 2.97 12.67 2.24
N THR A 190 1.89 11.90 2.20
CA THR A 190 1.40 11.11 3.34
C THR A 190 2.31 9.90 3.60
N LEU A 191 2.31 9.41 4.84
CA LEU A 191 3.10 8.25 5.29
C LEU A 191 2.21 7.13 5.84
N GLY A 192 1.02 6.94 5.26
CA GLY A 192 -0.03 6.09 5.79
C GLY A 192 0.38 4.64 6.07
N TYR A 193 1.19 4.04 5.19
CA TYR A 193 1.69 2.67 5.37
C TYR A 193 2.81 2.52 6.41
N ALA A 194 3.52 3.60 6.74
CA ALA A 194 4.64 3.58 7.68
C ALA A 194 4.18 3.64 9.15
N ILE A 195 2.95 4.08 9.38
CA ILE A 195 2.41 4.29 10.73
C ILE A 195 2.33 2.97 11.51
N SER A 196 1.78 1.90 10.93
CA SER A 196 1.70 0.61 11.61
C SER A 196 3.08 0.02 11.91
N ASP A 197 4.06 0.24 11.02
CA ASP A 197 5.44 -0.18 11.23
C ASP A 197 6.03 0.52 12.46
N ALA A 198 5.93 1.86 12.50
CA ALA A 198 6.46 2.67 13.60
C ALA A 198 5.75 2.39 14.94
N GLU A 199 4.45 2.09 14.91
CA GLU A 199 3.67 1.82 16.12
C GLU A 199 3.96 0.45 16.76
N TYR A 200 4.35 -0.58 15.97
CA TYR A 200 4.38 -1.98 16.44
C TYR A 200 5.72 -2.71 16.26
N ALA A 201 6.69 -2.12 15.56
CA ALA A 201 8.03 -2.67 15.51
C ALA A 201 8.73 -2.58 16.87
N ASP A 202 9.60 -3.54 17.17
CA ASP A 202 10.39 -3.50 18.41
C ASP A 202 11.43 -2.36 18.41
N LYS A 203 11.91 -1.99 17.21
CA LYS A 203 12.80 -0.85 16.97
C LYS A 203 12.37 -0.10 15.72
N THR A 204 12.40 1.23 15.77
CA THR A 204 12.04 2.09 14.64
C THR A 204 13.14 3.11 14.35
N ILE A 205 13.59 3.13 13.09
CA ILE A 205 14.68 3.97 12.62
C ILE A 205 14.17 4.93 11.55
N ALA A 206 14.37 6.23 11.77
CA ALA A 206 14.13 7.24 10.76
C ALA A 206 15.40 7.43 9.93
N ILE A 207 15.32 7.15 8.63
CA ILE A 207 16.41 7.38 7.67
C ILE A 207 16.02 8.61 6.84
N THR A 208 16.77 9.71 6.95
CA THR A 208 16.43 11.00 6.33
C THR A 208 17.56 11.55 5.49
N ASP A 209 17.25 12.23 4.38
CA ASP A 209 18.18 13.08 3.64
C ASP A 209 17.99 14.58 3.93
N ASN A 210 17.04 14.91 4.80
CA ASN A 210 16.74 16.26 5.27
C ASN A 210 16.56 16.26 6.79
N LEU A 211 17.67 16.18 7.52
CA LEU A 211 17.69 16.32 8.98
C LEU A 211 17.51 17.80 9.35
N VAL A 212 16.48 18.12 10.14
CA VAL A 212 16.17 19.49 10.55
C VAL A 212 16.31 19.70 12.05
N PRO A 213 16.51 20.96 12.52
CA PRO A 213 16.40 21.27 13.94
C PRO A 213 15.01 20.96 14.50
N PHE A 214 14.95 20.59 15.77
CA PHE A 214 13.69 20.35 16.47
C PHE A 214 12.85 21.65 16.62
N PRO A 215 11.51 21.60 16.47
CA PRO A 215 10.71 20.46 16.01
C PRO A 215 10.47 20.47 14.49
N ALA A 216 10.45 19.27 13.87
CA ALA A 216 9.90 19.11 12.53
C ALA A 216 8.37 19.33 12.57
N CYS A 217 7.85 20.05 11.58
CA CYS A 217 6.42 20.36 11.46
C CYS A 217 5.98 20.25 10.00
N PRO A 218 4.85 19.58 9.67
CA PRO A 218 3.96 18.84 10.58
C PRO A 218 4.62 17.55 11.11
N ILE A 219 3.93 16.88 12.04
CA ILE A 219 4.35 15.58 12.59
C ILE A 219 3.36 14.52 12.07
N GLN A 220 3.82 13.62 11.20
CA GLN A 220 3.03 12.47 10.75
C GLN A 220 3.35 11.21 11.56
N ILE A 221 4.63 11.01 11.90
CA ILE A 221 5.08 9.98 12.85
C ILE A 221 5.82 10.70 13.97
N SER A 222 5.39 10.45 15.21
CA SER A 222 5.88 11.15 16.39
C SER A 222 7.19 10.54 16.90
N GLN A 223 8.06 11.39 17.45
CA GLN A 223 9.26 11.04 18.19
C GLN A 223 9.07 9.92 19.24
N VAL A 224 7.86 9.72 19.78
CA VAL A 224 7.60 8.67 20.77
C VAL A 224 7.69 7.26 20.19
N LEU A 225 7.65 7.15 18.86
CA LEU A 225 7.70 5.89 18.12
C LEU A 225 9.10 5.63 17.52
N VAL A 226 10.02 6.58 17.57
CA VAL A 226 11.32 6.49 16.87
C VAL A 226 12.45 6.30 17.89
N ASP A 227 13.24 5.26 17.72
CA ASP A 227 14.42 4.99 18.56
C ASP A 227 15.64 5.80 18.11
N TYR A 228 15.91 5.81 16.80
CA TYR A 228 17.09 6.48 16.23
C TYR A 228 16.76 7.22 14.92
N VAL A 229 17.53 8.28 14.67
CA VAL A 229 17.49 9.06 13.42
C VAL A 229 18.87 9.00 12.79
N VAL A 230 18.93 8.75 11.49
CA VAL A 230 20.19 8.71 10.74
C VAL A 230 20.06 9.55 9.48
N GLN A 231 21.04 10.42 9.25
CA GLN A 231 21.14 11.18 8.02
C GLN A 231 21.89 10.38 6.96
N VAL A 232 21.36 10.34 5.76
CA VAL A 232 21.99 9.77 4.56
C VAL A 232 22.03 10.83 3.45
N GLU A 233 22.77 10.55 2.38
CA GLU A 233 22.87 11.49 1.26
C GLU A 233 21.55 11.62 0.49
N SER A 234 20.84 10.50 0.27
CA SER A 234 19.56 10.47 -0.43
C SER A 234 18.75 9.27 0.04
N ILE A 235 17.47 9.49 0.34
CA ILE A 235 16.53 8.38 0.61
C ILE A 235 15.84 7.88 -0.66
N GLY A 236 15.88 8.67 -1.73
CA GLY A 236 15.25 8.31 -2.98
C GLY A 236 15.25 9.39 -4.05
N ASP A 237 14.77 9.01 -5.24
CA ASP A 237 14.54 9.89 -6.38
C ASP A 237 13.06 10.34 -6.45
N PRO A 238 12.76 11.65 -6.33
CA PRO A 238 11.39 12.18 -6.45
C PRO A 238 10.74 11.85 -7.80
N ALA A 239 11.52 11.72 -8.88
CA ALA A 239 11.00 11.35 -10.19
C ALA A 239 10.41 9.92 -10.20
N GLY A 240 10.89 9.04 -9.31
CA GLY A 240 10.40 7.68 -9.12
C GLY A 240 9.05 7.58 -8.40
N ILE A 241 8.56 8.70 -7.85
CA ILE A 241 7.23 8.79 -7.25
C ILE A 241 6.19 8.70 -8.38
N VAL A 242 6.25 9.54 -9.41
CA VAL A 242 5.22 9.58 -10.45
C VAL A 242 5.22 8.29 -11.30
N SER A 243 4.11 7.55 -11.27
CA SER A 243 3.93 6.38 -12.15
C SER A 243 3.39 6.82 -13.51
N GLY A 244 3.90 6.25 -14.61
CA GLY A 244 3.32 6.44 -15.95
C GLY A 244 1.86 6.00 -16.07
N THR A 245 1.35 5.22 -15.11
CA THR A 245 -0.05 4.77 -15.05
C THR A 245 -1.02 5.86 -14.59
N THR A 246 -0.58 6.96 -13.97
CA THR A 246 -1.46 8.01 -13.39
C THR A 246 -2.14 8.94 -14.41
N LYS A 247 -2.24 8.49 -15.67
CA LYS A 247 -2.86 9.25 -16.76
C LYS A 247 -4.19 8.63 -17.16
N ILE A 248 -5.11 9.50 -17.54
CA ILE A 248 -6.36 9.09 -18.19
C ILE A 248 -6.01 8.40 -19.49
N THR A 249 -6.65 7.26 -19.74
CA THR A 249 -6.47 6.50 -20.97
C THR A 249 -6.89 7.29 -22.21
N LYS A 250 -6.20 7.06 -23.33
CA LYS A 250 -6.60 7.55 -24.67
C LYS A 250 -7.18 6.43 -25.53
N ASP A 251 -7.26 5.21 -25.01
CA ASP A 251 -7.85 4.07 -25.72
C ASP A 251 -9.36 4.26 -25.84
N PRO A 252 -9.93 4.31 -27.07
CA PRO A 252 -11.36 4.51 -27.26
C PRO A 252 -12.20 3.40 -26.61
N VAL A 253 -11.70 2.17 -26.54
CA VAL A 253 -12.43 1.07 -25.87
C VAL A 253 -12.53 1.33 -24.38
N ALA A 254 -11.41 1.69 -23.74
CA ALA A 254 -11.39 2.07 -22.33
C ALA A 254 -12.27 3.29 -22.03
N LEU A 255 -12.35 4.29 -22.92
CA LEU A 255 -13.25 5.43 -22.75
C LEU A 255 -14.74 5.03 -22.83
N ILE A 256 -15.11 4.10 -23.72
CA ILE A 256 -16.47 3.55 -23.78
C ILE A 256 -16.81 2.80 -22.49
N ILE A 257 -15.87 1.99 -21.98
CA ILE A 257 -16.03 1.31 -20.69
C ILE A 257 -16.24 2.32 -19.58
N ALA A 258 -15.45 3.39 -19.56
CA ALA A 258 -15.54 4.43 -18.55
C ALA A 258 -16.92 5.11 -18.54
N LYS A 259 -17.42 5.48 -19.72
CA LYS A 259 -18.75 6.06 -19.88
C LYS A 259 -19.87 5.12 -19.42
N ARG A 260 -19.79 3.83 -19.78
CA ARG A 260 -20.78 2.83 -19.33
C ARG A 260 -20.76 2.62 -17.82
N ALA A 261 -19.56 2.57 -17.22
CA ALA A 261 -19.43 2.48 -15.76
C ALA A 261 -20.03 3.72 -15.09
N ALA A 262 -19.82 4.92 -15.63
CA ALA A 262 -20.44 6.15 -15.13
C ALA A 262 -21.98 6.15 -15.27
N GLU A 263 -22.52 5.59 -16.35
CA GLU A 263 -23.96 5.38 -16.51
C GLU A 263 -24.52 4.43 -15.43
N VAL A 264 -23.80 3.35 -15.09
CA VAL A 264 -24.17 2.44 -13.98
C VAL A 264 -24.10 3.17 -12.63
N ILE A 265 -23.01 3.89 -12.37
CA ILE A 265 -22.84 4.70 -11.15
C ILE A 265 -24.02 5.67 -10.99
N LYS A 266 -24.40 6.38 -12.05
CA LYS A 266 -25.55 7.27 -12.02
C LYS A 266 -26.86 6.52 -11.79
N ALA A 267 -27.08 5.41 -12.49
CA ALA A 267 -28.29 4.60 -12.36
C ALA A 267 -28.45 3.97 -10.95
N SER A 268 -27.36 3.78 -10.21
CA SER A 268 -27.40 3.28 -8.83
C SER A 268 -28.14 4.18 -7.84
N GLY A 269 -28.30 5.47 -8.16
CA GLY A 269 -28.87 6.48 -7.26
C GLY A 269 -27.94 6.89 -6.11
N LEU A 270 -26.67 6.46 -6.12
CA LEU A 270 -25.66 6.87 -5.13
C LEU A 270 -25.05 8.24 -5.44
N VAL A 271 -25.11 8.73 -6.68
CA VAL A 271 -24.61 10.06 -7.06
C VAL A 271 -25.58 11.14 -6.57
N LYS A 272 -25.41 11.55 -5.31
CA LYS A 272 -26.18 12.58 -4.63
C LYS A 272 -25.30 13.28 -3.60
N ASP A 273 -25.77 14.39 -3.04
CA ASP A 273 -25.01 15.13 -2.03
C ASP A 273 -24.52 14.24 -0.89
N GLY A 274 -23.23 14.37 -0.58
CA GLY A 274 -22.55 13.53 0.39
C GLY A 274 -22.05 12.19 -0.15
N VAL A 275 -22.07 11.95 -1.47
CA VAL A 275 -21.46 10.75 -2.06
C VAL A 275 -19.97 10.68 -1.76
N SER A 276 -19.48 9.46 -1.49
CA SER A 276 -18.08 9.16 -1.28
C SER A 276 -17.53 8.23 -2.37
N PHE A 277 -16.26 8.45 -2.73
CA PHE A 277 -15.71 7.85 -3.94
C PHE A 277 -14.25 7.41 -3.77
N GLN A 278 -13.91 6.28 -4.39
CA GLN A 278 -12.53 5.87 -4.59
C GLN A 278 -12.34 5.30 -6.00
N THR A 279 -11.24 5.69 -6.65
CA THR A 279 -10.83 5.21 -7.97
C THR A 279 -9.42 4.64 -7.91
N GLY A 280 -9.13 3.68 -8.80
CA GLY A 280 -7.76 3.32 -9.13
C GLY A 280 -6.98 4.49 -9.73
N ALA A 281 -5.66 4.44 -9.58
CA ALA A 281 -4.74 5.50 -9.95
C ALA A 281 -4.34 5.51 -11.44
N GLY A 282 -5.17 5.03 -12.37
CA GLY A 282 -4.77 5.01 -13.78
C GLY A 282 -5.71 4.39 -14.80
N GLY A 283 -5.48 4.73 -16.07
CA GLY A 283 -6.13 4.07 -17.20
C GLY A 283 -7.64 4.26 -17.23
N THR A 284 -8.39 3.15 -17.27
CA THR A 284 -9.86 3.14 -17.36
C THR A 284 -10.52 3.67 -16.09
N SER A 285 -10.01 3.34 -14.89
CA SER A 285 -10.65 3.80 -13.64
C SER A 285 -10.59 5.32 -13.51
N LEU A 286 -9.46 5.92 -13.88
CA LEU A 286 -9.32 7.39 -13.87
C LEU A 286 -10.20 8.06 -14.93
N ALA A 287 -10.47 7.40 -16.06
CA ALA A 287 -11.46 7.88 -17.02
C ALA A 287 -12.89 7.82 -16.46
N VAL A 288 -13.24 6.82 -15.64
CA VAL A 288 -14.53 6.78 -14.94
C VAL A 288 -14.65 7.95 -13.97
N ALA A 289 -13.58 8.27 -13.22
CA ALA A 289 -13.55 9.43 -12.35
C ALA A 289 -13.81 10.74 -13.13
N ALA A 290 -13.36 10.82 -14.39
CA ALA A 290 -13.65 11.96 -15.24
C ALA A 290 -15.09 12.07 -15.69
N GLU A 291 -15.72 10.97 -16.07
CA GLU A 291 -17.15 10.94 -16.36
C GLU A 291 -17.98 11.28 -15.10
N LEU A 292 -17.56 10.80 -13.93
CA LEU A 292 -18.21 11.14 -12.65
C LEU A 292 -18.09 12.63 -12.35
N LYS A 293 -16.92 13.24 -12.57
CA LYS A 293 -16.69 14.69 -12.44
C LYS A 293 -17.72 15.48 -13.26
N ASP A 294 -17.90 15.12 -14.52
CA ASP A 294 -18.84 15.79 -15.42
C ASP A 294 -20.30 15.63 -14.97
N ILE A 295 -20.66 14.48 -14.40
CA ILE A 295 -21.98 14.23 -13.83
C ILE A 295 -22.21 15.12 -12.60
N MET A 296 -21.25 15.14 -11.67
CA MET A 296 -21.36 15.92 -10.44
C MET A 296 -21.50 17.42 -10.73
N GLN A 297 -20.69 17.95 -11.65
CA GLN A 297 -20.79 19.35 -12.08
C GLN A 297 -22.15 19.69 -12.69
N ARG A 298 -22.69 18.82 -13.55
CA ARG A 298 -23.97 19.04 -14.23
C ARG A 298 -25.16 18.99 -13.28
N GLU A 299 -25.10 18.10 -12.30
CA GLU A 299 -26.19 17.86 -11.35
C GLU A 299 -26.05 18.68 -10.07
N GLY A 300 -24.95 19.44 -9.92
CA GLY A 300 -24.68 20.25 -8.74
C GLY A 300 -24.46 19.40 -7.48
N VAL A 301 -23.95 18.17 -7.64
CA VAL A 301 -23.71 17.23 -6.53
C VAL A 301 -22.35 17.48 -5.92
N VAL A 302 -22.31 17.61 -4.59
CA VAL A 302 -21.05 17.72 -3.83
C VAL A 302 -20.86 16.49 -2.95
N GLY A 303 -19.81 15.73 -3.22
CA GLY A 303 -19.43 14.56 -2.45
C GLY A 303 -18.87 14.90 -1.07
N SER A 304 -19.00 13.98 -0.11
CA SER A 304 -18.45 14.15 1.23
C SER A 304 -16.93 14.01 1.21
N PHE A 305 -16.40 12.95 0.59
CA PHE A 305 -14.98 12.72 0.49
C PHE A 305 -14.61 11.85 -0.70
N ALA A 306 -13.38 11.99 -1.19
CA ALA A 306 -12.72 10.95 -1.98
C ALA A 306 -11.54 10.36 -1.20
N SER A 307 -11.22 9.09 -1.47
CA SER A 307 -10.27 8.32 -0.66
C SER A 307 -9.35 7.45 -1.52
N GLY A 308 -8.27 6.98 -0.92
CA GLY A 308 -7.34 6.00 -1.47
C GLY A 308 -5.94 6.56 -1.52
N GLY A 309 -5.20 6.22 -2.57
CA GLY A 309 -4.05 7.05 -2.92
C GLY A 309 -4.50 8.20 -3.81
N VAL A 310 -4.16 9.42 -3.42
CA VAL A 310 -4.68 10.62 -4.07
C VAL A 310 -3.83 10.98 -5.29
N THR A 311 -4.49 11.22 -6.42
CA THR A 311 -3.86 11.78 -7.62
C THR A 311 -4.17 13.27 -7.73
N GLY A 312 -3.39 14.00 -8.53
CA GLY A 312 -3.66 15.39 -8.88
C GLY A 312 -5.05 15.59 -9.50
N TYR A 313 -5.64 14.55 -10.08
CA TYR A 313 -7.01 14.58 -10.59
C TYR A 313 -8.06 14.70 -9.46
N LEU A 314 -7.90 13.93 -8.37
CA LEU A 314 -8.77 14.05 -7.20
C LEU A 314 -8.54 15.37 -6.47
N VAL A 315 -7.30 15.89 -6.48
CA VAL A 315 -7.00 17.25 -6.00
C VAL A 315 -7.77 18.29 -6.80
N GLU A 316 -7.82 18.19 -8.13
CA GLU A 316 -8.62 19.12 -8.95
C GLU A 316 -10.09 19.07 -8.61
N MET A 317 -10.65 17.88 -8.41
CA MET A 317 -12.03 17.73 -7.99
C MET A 317 -12.30 18.35 -6.60
N LEU A 318 -11.33 18.27 -5.67
CA LEU A 318 -11.40 18.95 -4.38
C LEU A 318 -11.37 20.49 -4.56
N GLU A 319 -10.42 21.01 -5.35
CA GLU A 319 -10.25 22.44 -5.61
C GLU A 319 -11.46 23.07 -6.32
N GLU A 320 -12.14 22.29 -7.18
CA GLU A 320 -13.38 22.68 -7.84
C GLU A 320 -14.64 22.55 -6.94
N GLY A 321 -14.47 22.10 -5.69
CA GLY A 321 -15.55 21.97 -4.72
C GLY A 321 -16.48 20.78 -4.96
N LEU A 322 -16.05 19.77 -5.74
CA LEU A 322 -16.83 18.56 -6.00
C LEU A 322 -16.75 17.57 -4.84
N PHE A 323 -15.70 17.63 -4.03
CA PHE A 323 -15.61 16.93 -2.75
C PHE A 323 -15.29 17.92 -1.63
N LYS A 324 -15.72 17.60 -0.41
CA LYS A 324 -15.40 18.42 0.78
C LYS A 324 -14.08 18.03 1.43
N THR A 325 -13.60 16.81 1.22
CA THR A 325 -12.42 16.27 1.91
C THR A 325 -11.74 15.21 1.03
N LEU A 326 -10.42 15.09 1.16
CA LEU A 326 -9.67 13.92 0.67
C LEU A 326 -9.11 13.16 1.87
N PHE A 327 -9.27 11.83 1.88
CA PHE A 327 -8.56 10.94 2.80
C PHE A 327 -7.47 10.20 2.05
N ASP A 328 -6.22 10.47 2.38
CA ASP A 328 -5.07 10.03 1.62
C ASP A 328 -4.16 9.10 2.43
N VAL A 329 -4.05 7.85 1.99
CA VAL A 329 -3.07 6.90 2.56
C VAL A 329 -1.72 6.98 1.83
N GLN A 330 -1.70 7.51 0.60
CA GLN A 330 -0.52 7.64 -0.24
C GLN A 330 -0.74 8.64 -1.39
N CYS A 331 0.03 9.72 -1.43
CA CYS A 331 0.04 10.60 -2.59
C CYS A 331 0.57 9.86 -3.83
N PHE A 332 -0.13 9.93 -4.97
CA PHE A 332 0.24 9.32 -6.26
C PHE A 332 1.06 10.25 -7.18
N ASP A 333 1.15 11.54 -6.91
CA ASP A 333 1.96 12.49 -7.68
C ASP A 333 2.30 13.75 -6.88
N LEU A 334 3.11 14.63 -7.47
CA LEU A 334 3.57 15.87 -6.84
C LEU A 334 2.42 16.83 -6.50
N LYS A 335 1.34 16.86 -7.30
CA LYS A 335 0.19 17.72 -7.04
C LYS A 335 -0.57 17.26 -5.80
N ALA A 336 -0.71 15.96 -5.58
CA ALA A 336 -1.25 15.41 -4.34
C ALA A 336 -0.38 15.77 -3.12
N ILE A 337 0.94 15.72 -3.24
CA ILE A 337 1.88 16.10 -2.17
C ILE A 337 1.72 17.58 -1.80
N ASP A 338 1.70 18.46 -2.81
CA ASP A 338 1.54 19.89 -2.59
C ASP A 338 0.15 20.23 -2.02
N SER A 339 -0.89 19.52 -2.47
CA SER A 339 -2.24 19.66 -1.92
C SER A 339 -2.28 19.26 -0.44
N TYR A 340 -1.75 18.08 -0.09
CA TYR A 340 -1.72 17.61 1.29
C TYR A 340 -0.92 18.56 2.20
N ARG A 341 0.17 19.15 1.70
CA ARG A 341 0.95 20.14 2.45
C ARG A 341 0.15 21.40 2.79
N ASN A 342 -0.70 21.86 1.87
CA ASN A 342 -1.26 23.21 1.91
C ASN A 342 -2.79 23.30 2.11
N ASN A 343 -3.50 22.17 2.06
CA ASN A 343 -4.96 22.13 2.14
C ASN A 343 -5.42 21.34 3.37
N GLU A 344 -6.05 22.02 4.33
CA GLU A 344 -6.56 21.42 5.57
C GLU A 344 -7.65 20.35 5.37
N THR A 345 -8.33 20.39 4.22
CA THR A 345 -9.34 19.39 3.85
C THR A 345 -8.75 18.17 3.13
N HIS A 346 -7.44 18.18 2.87
CA HIS A 346 -6.71 17.00 2.43
C HIS A 346 -6.04 16.36 3.65
N GLN A 347 -6.61 15.27 4.14
CA GLN A 347 -6.20 14.61 5.37
C GLN A 347 -5.44 13.32 5.10
N ALA A 348 -4.36 13.10 5.84
CA ALA A 348 -3.68 11.81 5.84
C ALA A 348 -4.50 10.76 6.62
N MET A 349 -4.34 9.50 6.25
CA MET A 349 -4.82 8.35 7.04
C MET A 349 -3.78 7.24 7.11
N SER A 350 -3.78 6.47 8.20
CA SER A 350 -2.96 5.26 8.29
C SER A 350 -3.56 4.13 7.45
N ALA A 351 -2.75 3.13 7.10
CA ALA A 351 -3.25 1.89 6.48
C ALA A 351 -4.32 1.18 7.34
N SER A 352 -4.24 1.35 8.66
CA SER A 352 -5.22 0.85 9.62
C SER A 352 -6.56 1.57 9.48
N MET A 353 -6.53 2.91 9.52
CA MET A 353 -7.72 3.74 9.32
C MET A 353 -8.28 3.58 7.90
N TYR A 354 -7.44 3.30 6.91
CA TYR A 354 -7.86 3.05 5.55
C TYR A 354 -8.72 1.79 5.43
N GLY A 355 -8.17 0.62 5.76
CA GLY A 355 -8.81 -0.66 5.39
C GLY A 355 -8.64 -1.81 6.38
N ASN A 356 -8.13 -1.60 7.60
CA ASN A 356 -7.94 -2.72 8.53
C ASN A 356 -9.28 -3.23 9.10
N PRO A 357 -9.65 -4.51 8.86
CA PRO A 357 -10.94 -5.06 9.28
C PRO A 357 -11.05 -5.28 10.80
N HIS A 358 -9.94 -5.24 11.54
CA HIS A 358 -9.88 -5.48 12.99
C HIS A 358 -9.83 -4.16 13.79
N THR A 359 -10.42 -3.09 13.26
CA THR A 359 -10.46 -1.77 13.89
C THR A 359 -11.88 -1.37 14.28
N LYS A 360 -12.01 -0.20 14.93
CA LYS A 360 -13.32 0.39 15.27
C LYS A 360 -13.97 1.14 14.10
N GLY A 361 -13.29 1.25 12.96
CA GLY A 361 -13.79 1.97 11.81
C GLY A 361 -12.68 2.14 10.77
N ALA A 362 -12.94 1.65 9.57
CA ALA A 362 -12.10 1.84 8.40
C ALA A 362 -12.81 2.76 7.40
N VAL A 363 -12.07 3.65 6.73
CA VAL A 363 -12.59 4.61 5.74
C VAL A 363 -13.27 3.88 4.58
N VAL A 364 -12.77 2.71 4.19
CA VAL A 364 -13.40 1.88 3.14
C VAL A 364 -14.86 1.52 3.46
N ASN A 365 -15.23 1.37 4.74
CA ASN A 365 -16.61 1.05 5.15
C ASN A 365 -17.56 2.24 5.00
N CYS A 366 -17.02 3.43 4.75
CA CYS A 366 -17.78 4.65 4.51
C CYS A 366 -17.85 5.01 3.03
N LEU A 367 -17.33 4.17 2.12
CA LEU A 367 -17.36 4.40 0.67
C LEU A 367 -18.71 4.05 0.06
N ASP A 368 -19.26 4.94 -0.74
CA ASP A 368 -20.42 4.65 -1.58
C ASP A 368 -19.99 3.91 -2.84
N ILE A 369 -18.98 4.42 -3.54
CA ILE A 369 -18.58 3.91 -4.85
C ILE A 369 -17.08 3.63 -4.88
N MET A 370 -16.73 2.43 -5.32
CA MET A 370 -15.36 2.01 -5.64
C MET A 370 -15.27 1.61 -7.12
N ILE A 371 -14.20 2.08 -7.79
CA ILE A 371 -13.88 1.72 -9.18
C ILE A 371 -12.44 1.23 -9.30
N LEU A 372 -12.26 -0.04 -9.67
CA LEU A 372 -10.94 -0.66 -9.85
C LEU A 372 -10.82 -1.47 -11.13
N GLY A 373 -9.59 -1.89 -11.44
CA GLY A 373 -9.28 -2.72 -12.60
C GLY A 373 -9.07 -4.19 -12.26
N ALA A 374 -8.90 -5.01 -13.29
CA ALA A 374 -8.59 -6.45 -13.19
C ALA A 374 -7.59 -6.91 -14.25
N THR A 375 -6.85 -7.98 -13.93
CA THR A 375 -6.12 -8.79 -14.92
C THR A 375 -6.96 -9.95 -15.43
N GLU A 376 -7.77 -10.56 -14.56
CA GLU A 376 -8.73 -11.62 -14.90
C GLU A 376 -9.96 -11.50 -14.00
N ILE A 377 -11.13 -11.88 -14.52
CA ILE A 377 -12.40 -12.00 -13.80
C ILE A 377 -13.01 -13.35 -14.19
N ASP A 378 -13.54 -14.12 -13.24
CA ASP A 378 -14.28 -15.35 -13.55
C ASP A 378 -15.79 -15.20 -13.52
N THR A 379 -16.52 -16.25 -13.90
CA THR A 379 -17.99 -16.25 -13.97
C THR A 379 -18.66 -16.12 -12.60
N GLU A 380 -17.91 -16.33 -11.53
CA GLU A 380 -18.34 -16.14 -10.14
C GLU A 380 -17.90 -14.77 -9.61
N PHE A 381 -17.52 -13.83 -10.50
CA PHE A 381 -17.08 -12.47 -10.21
C PHE A 381 -15.79 -12.38 -9.37
N ASN A 382 -15.05 -13.47 -9.18
CA ASN A 382 -13.76 -13.37 -8.51
C ASN A 382 -12.77 -12.61 -9.40
N VAL A 383 -11.91 -11.83 -8.77
CA VAL A 383 -11.00 -10.93 -9.48
C VAL A 383 -9.55 -11.29 -9.17
N ASN A 384 -8.75 -11.35 -10.24
CA ASN A 384 -7.30 -11.41 -10.19
C ASN A 384 -6.71 -10.02 -10.46
N VAL A 385 -5.81 -9.58 -9.58
CA VAL A 385 -4.92 -8.43 -9.82
C VAL A 385 -3.46 -8.74 -9.48
N THR A 386 -3.16 -10.00 -9.15
CA THR A 386 -1.84 -10.43 -8.67
C THR A 386 -0.98 -10.98 -9.81
N THR A 387 -1.54 -11.86 -10.64
CA THR A 387 -0.82 -12.54 -11.72
C THR A 387 -1.30 -12.12 -13.10
N GLY A 388 -0.38 -12.15 -14.06
CA GLY A 388 -0.68 -11.96 -15.47
C GLY A 388 -1.03 -13.25 -16.19
N SER A 389 -1.29 -13.15 -17.49
CA SER A 389 -1.66 -14.29 -18.34
C SER A 389 -0.59 -15.38 -18.45
N SER A 390 0.67 -15.05 -18.15
CA SER A 390 1.78 -16.02 -18.06
C SER A 390 1.84 -16.76 -16.72
N GLY A 391 0.93 -16.46 -15.78
CA GLY A 391 0.95 -16.99 -14.42
C GLY A 391 1.97 -16.32 -13.49
N LEU A 392 2.80 -15.41 -14.01
CA LEU A 392 3.80 -14.70 -13.20
C LEU A 392 3.15 -13.58 -12.38
N ILE A 393 3.69 -13.33 -11.19
CA ILE A 393 3.34 -12.18 -10.37
C ILE A 393 3.65 -10.91 -11.17
N MET A 394 2.68 -9.98 -11.20
CA MET A 394 2.83 -8.67 -11.86
C MET A 394 2.32 -7.50 -11.02
N GLY A 395 1.64 -7.78 -9.92
CA GLY A 395 1.09 -6.77 -9.02
C GLY A 395 0.67 -7.37 -7.68
N GLY A 396 -0.50 -7.00 -7.19
CA GLY A 396 -1.05 -7.47 -5.93
C GLY A 396 -2.33 -6.74 -5.58
N SER A 397 -2.96 -7.17 -4.48
CA SER A 397 -4.25 -6.59 -4.06
C SER A 397 -4.13 -5.08 -3.81
N GLY A 398 -3.07 -4.65 -3.12
CA GLY A 398 -3.08 -3.32 -2.50
C GLY A 398 -4.36 -3.17 -1.67
N GLY A 399 -5.14 -2.13 -1.96
CA GLY A 399 -6.46 -1.91 -1.35
C GLY A 399 -7.66 -2.49 -2.10
N HIS A 400 -7.47 -3.34 -3.12
CA HIS A 400 -8.54 -3.81 -4.01
C HIS A 400 -9.63 -4.56 -3.24
N SER A 401 -9.29 -5.66 -2.57
CA SER A 401 -10.25 -6.40 -1.76
C SER A 401 -10.71 -5.66 -0.50
N ASP A 402 -9.88 -4.78 0.07
CA ASP A 402 -10.27 -3.95 1.22
C ASP A 402 -11.46 -3.03 0.85
N THR A 403 -11.34 -2.35 -0.29
CA THR A 403 -12.37 -1.41 -0.77
C THR A 403 -13.60 -2.13 -1.31
N ALA A 404 -13.41 -3.28 -1.98
CA ALA A 404 -14.49 -4.15 -2.44
C ALA A 404 -15.39 -4.59 -1.27
N ALA A 405 -14.78 -5.06 -0.18
CA ALA A 405 -15.53 -5.48 0.99
C ALA A 405 -16.22 -4.32 1.75
N GLY A 406 -15.67 -3.10 1.68
CA GLY A 406 -16.17 -1.94 2.44
C GLY A 406 -17.20 -1.08 1.69
N SER A 407 -17.13 -1.01 0.36
CA SER A 407 -17.96 -0.08 -0.44
C SER A 407 -19.40 -0.56 -0.59
N LYS A 408 -20.34 0.38 -0.75
CA LYS A 408 -21.74 0.05 -1.09
C LYS A 408 -21.94 -0.42 -2.53
N LEU A 409 -21.11 0.08 -3.44
CA LEU A 409 -21.08 -0.29 -4.85
C LEU A 409 -19.64 -0.45 -5.31
N SER A 410 -19.27 -1.71 -5.53
CA SER A 410 -17.97 -2.15 -6.00
C SER A 410 -18.05 -2.50 -7.49
N ILE A 411 -17.34 -1.74 -8.32
CA ILE A 411 -17.36 -1.91 -9.77
C ILE A 411 -15.95 -2.20 -10.27
N VAL A 412 -15.81 -3.26 -11.08
CA VAL A 412 -14.53 -3.64 -11.69
C VAL A 412 -14.59 -3.47 -13.20
N VAL A 413 -13.70 -2.63 -13.73
CA VAL A 413 -13.62 -2.31 -15.16
C VAL A 413 -12.40 -2.94 -15.81
N THR A 414 -12.60 -3.63 -16.94
CA THR A 414 -11.50 -4.13 -17.78
C THR A 414 -11.94 -4.26 -19.24
N ASN A 415 -10.97 -4.24 -20.15
CA ASN A 415 -11.23 -4.57 -21.55
C ASN A 415 -11.64 -6.06 -21.64
N LEU A 416 -12.58 -6.41 -22.51
CA LEU A 416 -12.96 -7.82 -22.72
C LEU A 416 -11.76 -8.69 -23.16
N ILE A 417 -10.92 -8.12 -24.03
CA ILE A 417 -9.69 -8.73 -24.54
C ILE A 417 -8.57 -7.71 -24.43
N LYS A 418 -7.42 -8.10 -23.88
CA LYS A 418 -6.17 -7.33 -23.95
C LYS A 418 -5.18 -8.08 -24.84
N SER A 419 -4.82 -7.47 -25.96
CA SER A 419 -4.03 -8.11 -27.03
C SER A 419 -4.69 -9.40 -27.54
N ARG A 420 -4.26 -10.58 -27.07
CA ARG A 420 -4.82 -11.89 -27.44
C ARG A 420 -5.36 -12.68 -26.24
N VAL A 421 -5.44 -12.04 -25.07
CA VAL A 421 -5.83 -12.69 -23.81
C VAL A 421 -7.25 -12.27 -23.45
N PRO A 422 -8.18 -13.22 -23.22
CA PRO A 422 -9.48 -12.92 -22.66
C PRO A 422 -9.35 -12.55 -21.18
N MET A 423 -9.99 -11.46 -20.76
CA MET A 423 -9.99 -11.04 -19.36
C MET A 423 -11.10 -11.71 -18.55
N ILE A 424 -12.16 -12.18 -19.23
CA ILE A 424 -13.21 -13.01 -18.61
C ILE A 424 -12.84 -14.48 -18.84
N LYS A 425 -12.79 -15.27 -17.77
CA LYS A 425 -12.42 -16.69 -17.78
C LYS A 425 -13.50 -17.53 -17.08
N ASP A 426 -13.48 -18.84 -17.29
CA ASP A 426 -14.32 -19.75 -16.50
C ASP A 426 -13.81 -19.84 -15.06
N GLU A 427 -12.47 -19.86 -14.88
CA GLU A 427 -11.80 -19.86 -13.59
C GLU A 427 -10.54 -19.00 -13.66
N ILE A 428 -10.36 -18.06 -12.73
CA ILE A 428 -9.16 -17.21 -12.68
C ILE A 428 -7.93 -17.97 -12.13
N THR A 429 -6.75 -17.50 -12.52
CA THR A 429 -5.45 -18.07 -12.11
C THR A 429 -5.17 -17.85 -10.63
N THR A 430 -5.37 -16.62 -10.16
CA THR A 430 -5.12 -16.22 -8.77
C THR A 430 -6.31 -15.43 -8.26
N MET A 431 -6.90 -15.88 -7.17
CA MET A 431 -8.00 -15.19 -6.51
C MET A 431 -7.44 -14.11 -5.59
N THR A 432 -7.67 -12.85 -5.93
CA THR A 432 -7.25 -11.70 -5.10
C THR A 432 -8.42 -11.10 -4.35
N THR A 433 -9.56 -10.90 -5.04
CA THR A 433 -10.77 -10.33 -4.46
C THR A 433 -11.94 -11.28 -4.71
N PRO A 434 -12.66 -11.70 -3.66
CA PRO A 434 -13.74 -12.67 -3.80
C PRO A 434 -14.97 -12.03 -4.45
N GLY A 435 -15.64 -12.77 -5.33
CA GLY A 435 -16.81 -12.27 -6.07
C GLY A 435 -18.00 -11.87 -5.18
N GLU A 436 -18.08 -12.41 -3.96
CA GLU A 436 -19.09 -11.98 -2.96
C GLU A 436 -18.95 -10.50 -2.53
N SER A 437 -17.84 -9.85 -2.89
CA SER A 437 -17.54 -8.45 -2.63
C SER A 437 -17.51 -7.59 -3.90
N ILE A 438 -17.98 -8.11 -5.03
CA ILE A 438 -18.04 -7.41 -6.32
C ILE A 438 -19.50 -7.32 -6.78
N ASP A 439 -19.97 -6.11 -7.07
CA ASP A 439 -21.35 -5.86 -7.48
C ASP A 439 -21.52 -5.80 -9.01
N VAL A 440 -20.52 -5.26 -9.74
CA VAL A 440 -20.59 -4.98 -11.19
C VAL A 440 -19.29 -5.25 -11.92
#